data_AF-A0A1C8ZTM9-F1
#
_entry.id   AF-A0A1C8ZTM9-F1
#
_cell.length_a   1.000
_cell.length_b   1.000
_cell.length_c   1.000
_cell.angle_alpha   90.00
_cell.angle_beta   90.00
_cell.angle_gamma   90.00
#
_symmetry.space_group_name_H-M   'P 1'
#
loop_
_entity.id
_entity.type
_entity.pdbx_description
1 polymer ?
#
loop_
_entity_poly.entity_id
_entity_poly.type
_entity_poly.pdbx_seq_one_letter_code
_entity_poly.pdbx_strand_id
1 'polypeptide(L)'
;MKRQNYYFFVNKFQNFLDLIVRYSYLILSTISITLFFYHANTLFLFLTIIFSTVIVGLLFQGVYIKRNIENNYPLIVIEFLTILSSMYFIILIFPNFSYLVLLSIPLSAYRLKRGIREKANYLRNPKIAFIMLALAFVVIWLGSAVIDYKIIGNFNFFSNFGFLTPNSPINIIIDFLSIFATVTSSPWFMINIGIWLGILGLFRLLELNKLENKIRFLLMMFAYAFYSIWLPSFSPIANEVQYVPYMWFNGLGTYGPVEPSYLLTGIIGTFVVTAIISFMFGSRQICSVTCTAPYMLQGTFLDSLKKFNRTSKIGRKSLTSRVNTWYKWIMLITWTSLIVFAILSYLNYEKILTFSIFGNDPTMFYASLYFNVLWYFQFMLMPFLGNYSCVNTGICAWGSFNQFFGYLGFFKLKVKDPQLCLKCKTVDCALACPVGLTDMRASFIKKGEFKSFRCIGVGDCVEACPHDNIQFYDVRSYIKGKIKSLSLK
;
A
#
# COMPACT_ATOMS: atom_id res chain seq x y z
N MET A 1 -11.70 -21.71 -24.34
CA MET A 1 -12.88 -20.98 -23.85
C MET A 1 -12.58 -19.87 -22.82
N LYS A 2 -11.98 -20.11 -21.64
CA LYS A 2 -11.77 -19.04 -20.62
C LYS A 2 -10.91 -17.83 -21.08
N ARG A 3 -9.90 -18.03 -21.96
CA ARG A 3 -9.07 -16.92 -22.47
C ARG A 3 -9.81 -16.01 -23.46
N GLN A 4 -10.70 -16.55 -24.32
CA GLN A 4 -11.40 -15.75 -25.33
C GLN A 4 -12.39 -14.75 -24.70
N ASN A 5 -13.17 -15.17 -23.69
CA ASN A 5 -14.06 -14.26 -22.96
C ASN A 5 -13.29 -13.17 -22.21
N TYR A 6 -12.09 -13.48 -21.71
CA TYR A 6 -11.20 -12.50 -21.11
C TYR A 6 -10.74 -11.46 -22.13
N TYR A 7 -10.28 -11.87 -23.31
CA TYR A 7 -9.87 -10.93 -24.36
C TYR A 7 -11.02 -10.06 -24.85
N PHE A 8 -12.23 -10.61 -24.97
CA PHE A 8 -13.42 -9.82 -25.34
C PHE A 8 -13.76 -8.76 -24.28
N PHE A 9 -13.77 -9.16 -23.00
CA PHE A 9 -14.01 -8.24 -21.89
C PHE A 9 -12.93 -7.15 -21.83
N VAL A 10 -11.65 -7.52 -21.97
CA VAL A 10 -10.52 -6.58 -21.98
C VAL A 10 -10.63 -5.59 -23.14
N ASN A 11 -10.99 -6.03 -24.35
CA ASN A 11 -11.12 -5.13 -25.50
C ASN A 11 -12.27 -4.13 -25.32
N LYS A 12 -13.45 -4.58 -24.88
CA LYS A 12 -14.59 -3.67 -24.63
C LYS A 12 -14.27 -2.69 -23.50
N PHE A 13 -13.60 -3.17 -22.45
CA PHE A 13 -13.20 -2.34 -21.33
C PHE A 13 -12.07 -1.36 -21.69
N GLN A 14 -11.17 -1.75 -22.59
CA GLN A 14 -10.12 -0.87 -23.10
C GLN A 14 -10.72 0.31 -23.86
N ASN A 15 -11.74 0.08 -24.70
CA ASN A 15 -12.46 1.18 -25.36
C ASN A 15 -13.10 2.14 -24.36
N PHE A 16 -13.67 1.61 -23.27
CA PHE A 16 -14.23 2.41 -22.18
C PHE A 16 -13.15 3.23 -21.43
N LEU A 17 -12.00 2.64 -21.15
CA LEU A 17 -10.89 3.36 -20.52
C LEU A 17 -10.29 4.43 -21.43
N ASP A 18 -10.18 4.14 -22.73
CA ASP A 18 -9.75 5.10 -23.73
C ASP A 18 -10.75 6.27 -23.83
N LEU A 19 -12.06 5.98 -23.68
CA LEU A 19 -13.10 6.99 -23.54
C LEU A 19 -12.87 7.86 -22.29
N ILE A 20 -12.66 7.25 -21.11
CA ILE A 20 -12.40 7.99 -19.87
C ILE A 20 -11.18 8.90 -20.02
N VAL A 21 -10.08 8.40 -20.59
CA VAL A 21 -8.87 9.21 -20.79
C VAL A 21 -9.11 10.33 -21.80
N ARG A 22 -9.88 10.08 -22.86
CA ARG A 22 -10.22 11.10 -23.88
C ARG A 22 -11.14 12.19 -23.35
N TYR A 23 -12.08 11.82 -22.49
CA TYR A 23 -13.08 12.72 -21.90
C TYR A 23 -12.71 13.16 -20.47
N SER A 24 -11.47 12.94 -20.03
CA SER A 24 -11.02 13.26 -18.66
C SER A 24 -11.23 14.73 -18.30
N TYR A 25 -11.01 15.64 -19.25
CA TYR A 25 -11.26 17.07 -19.07
C TYR A 25 -12.74 17.43 -19.01
N LEU A 26 -13.61 16.70 -19.71
CA LEU A 26 -15.06 16.89 -19.57
C LEU A 26 -15.51 16.45 -18.18
N ILE A 27 -15.02 15.29 -17.74
CA ILE A 27 -15.25 14.77 -16.37
C ILE A 27 -14.76 15.79 -15.34
N LEU A 28 -13.58 16.39 -15.55
CA LEU A 28 -13.02 17.40 -14.67
C LEU A 28 -13.89 18.66 -14.61
N SER A 29 -14.38 19.15 -15.75
CA SER A 29 -15.34 20.26 -15.80
C SER A 29 -16.62 19.91 -15.04
N THR A 30 -17.16 18.69 -15.19
CA THR A 30 -18.31 18.23 -14.41
C THR A 30 -18.01 18.20 -12.92
N ILE A 31 -16.85 17.67 -12.50
CA ILE A 31 -16.38 17.68 -11.10
C ILE A 31 -16.28 19.13 -10.58
N SER A 32 -15.84 20.06 -11.41
CA SER A 32 -15.68 21.46 -11.03
C SER A 32 -17.02 22.17 -10.82
N ILE A 33 -17.97 21.95 -11.74
CA ILE A 33 -19.33 22.47 -11.66
C ILE A 33 -20.03 21.91 -10.42
N THR A 34 -19.88 20.60 -10.19
CA THR A 34 -20.48 19.90 -9.05
C THR A 34 -19.87 20.38 -7.73
N LEU A 35 -18.55 20.58 -7.63
CA LEU A 35 -17.94 21.17 -6.44
C LEU A 35 -18.37 22.62 -6.19
N PHE A 36 -18.61 23.40 -7.24
CA PHE A 36 -19.07 24.79 -7.13
C PHE A 36 -20.48 24.90 -6.56
N PHE A 37 -21.45 24.20 -7.15
CA PHE A 37 -22.86 24.33 -6.77
C PHE A 37 -23.17 23.83 -5.35
N TYR A 38 -22.31 22.99 -4.79
CA TYR A 38 -22.62 22.24 -3.58
C TYR A 38 -21.81 22.65 -2.36
N HIS A 39 -21.29 23.88 -2.36
CA HIS A 39 -20.75 24.50 -1.15
C HIS A 39 -21.74 24.46 0.05
N ALA A 40 -23.04 24.25 -0.21
CA ALA A 40 -24.10 24.13 0.78
C ALA A 40 -24.45 22.69 1.24
N ASN A 41 -23.94 21.61 0.61
CA ASN A 41 -24.32 20.22 0.98
C ASN A 41 -23.12 19.27 1.08
N THR A 42 -22.81 18.86 2.31
CA THR A 42 -21.69 17.98 2.68
C THR A 42 -21.78 16.59 2.03
N LEU A 43 -22.98 16.02 1.87
CA LEU A 43 -23.18 14.72 1.25
C LEU A 43 -22.71 14.70 -0.21
N PHE A 44 -22.98 15.79 -0.92
CA PHE A 44 -22.63 15.87 -2.33
C PHE A 44 -21.13 16.09 -2.55
N LEU A 45 -20.49 16.91 -1.72
CA LEU A 45 -19.02 17.04 -1.67
C LEU A 45 -18.36 15.67 -1.46
N PHE A 46 -18.87 14.89 -0.50
CA PHE A 46 -18.43 13.53 -0.24
C PHE A 46 -18.53 12.64 -1.49
N LEU A 47 -19.72 12.57 -2.11
CA LEU A 47 -19.94 11.76 -3.31
C LEU A 47 -19.02 12.16 -4.47
N THR A 48 -18.74 13.47 -4.62
CA THR A 48 -17.87 14.00 -5.68
C THR A 48 -16.42 13.59 -5.48
N ILE A 49 -15.93 13.63 -4.23
CA ILE A 49 -14.57 13.19 -3.89
C ILE A 49 -14.42 11.68 -4.12
N ILE A 50 -15.41 10.89 -3.69
CA ILE A 50 -15.44 9.44 -3.93
C ILE A 50 -15.45 9.14 -5.43
N PHE A 51 -16.30 9.83 -6.20
CA PHE A 51 -16.35 9.66 -7.65
C PHE A 51 -15.02 10.02 -8.33
N SER A 52 -14.40 11.13 -7.95
CA SER A 52 -13.09 11.53 -8.49
C SER A 52 -12.01 10.47 -8.21
N THR A 53 -12.03 9.89 -7.01
CA THR A 53 -11.11 8.84 -6.57
C THR A 53 -11.27 7.59 -7.42
N VAL A 54 -12.52 7.24 -7.77
CA VAL A 54 -12.82 6.16 -8.71
C VAL A 54 -12.22 6.44 -10.09
N ILE A 55 -12.39 7.66 -10.61
CA ILE A 55 -11.83 8.08 -11.89
C ILE A 55 -10.30 8.01 -11.88
N VAL A 56 -9.64 8.42 -10.80
CA VAL A 56 -8.17 8.29 -10.65
C VAL A 56 -7.75 6.82 -10.78
N GLY A 57 -8.44 5.87 -10.13
CA GLY A 57 -8.18 4.45 -10.29
C GLY A 57 -8.30 3.95 -11.73
N LEU A 58 -9.36 4.36 -12.42
CA LEU A 58 -9.59 4.00 -13.82
C LEU A 58 -8.54 4.61 -14.76
N LEU A 59 -8.11 5.85 -14.53
CA LEU A 59 -7.05 6.49 -15.31
C LEU A 59 -5.72 5.73 -15.19
N PHE A 60 -5.34 5.31 -13.97
CA PHE A 60 -4.16 4.49 -13.75
C PHE A 60 -4.26 3.12 -14.42
N GLN A 61 -5.45 2.51 -14.42
CA GLN A 61 -5.70 1.28 -15.17
C GLN A 61 -5.51 1.49 -16.70
N GLY A 62 -5.99 2.61 -17.25
CA GLY A 62 -5.78 2.99 -18.64
C GLY A 62 -4.29 3.10 -19.00
N VAL A 63 -3.49 3.73 -18.14
CA VAL A 63 -2.03 3.81 -18.30
C VAL A 63 -1.38 2.42 -18.23
N TYR A 64 -1.82 1.56 -17.31
CA TYR A 64 -1.29 0.21 -17.14
C TYR A 64 -1.53 -0.69 -18.38
N ILE A 65 -2.70 -0.61 -19.02
CA ILE A 65 -2.98 -1.39 -20.22
C ILE A 65 -1.99 -1.05 -21.35
N LYS A 66 -1.63 0.23 -21.49
CA LYS A 66 -0.71 0.71 -22.52
C LYS A 66 0.76 0.80 -22.06
N ARG A 67 1.12 0.17 -20.94
CA ARG A 67 2.45 0.28 -20.30
C ARG A 67 3.66 -0.09 -21.17
N ASN A 68 3.46 -0.92 -22.19
CA ASN A 68 4.56 -1.38 -23.06
C ASN A 68 4.84 -0.44 -24.24
N ILE A 69 3.99 0.58 -24.45
CA ILE A 69 4.06 1.50 -25.60
C ILE A 69 4.27 2.92 -25.08
N GLU A 70 5.03 3.73 -25.81
CA GLU A 70 5.13 5.16 -25.54
C GLU A 70 3.87 5.89 -26.05
N ASN A 71 3.18 6.56 -25.15
CA ASN A 71 1.93 7.26 -25.44
C ASN A 71 1.77 8.49 -24.54
N ASN A 72 0.75 9.29 -24.76
CA ASN A 72 0.49 10.52 -24.01
C ASN A 72 -0.29 10.30 -22.69
N TYR A 73 -0.71 9.07 -22.36
CA TYR A 73 -1.59 8.82 -21.21
C TYR A 73 -0.95 9.20 -19.87
N PRO A 74 0.33 8.85 -19.59
CA PRO A 74 0.98 9.29 -18.34
C PRO A 74 0.92 10.81 -18.14
N LEU A 75 1.11 11.59 -19.19
CA LEU A 75 1.10 13.05 -19.13
C LEU A 75 -0.33 13.60 -18.96
N ILE A 76 -1.33 13.00 -19.63
CA ILE A 76 -2.75 13.35 -19.42
C ILE A 76 -3.14 13.10 -17.96
N VAL A 77 -2.71 11.97 -17.38
CA VAL A 77 -2.98 11.66 -15.97
C VAL A 77 -2.28 12.65 -15.04
N ILE A 78 -1.01 12.98 -15.28
CA ILE A 78 -0.29 14.00 -14.48
C ILE A 78 -1.03 15.33 -14.50
N GLU A 79 -1.46 15.79 -15.67
CA GLU A 79 -2.19 17.05 -15.80
C GLU A 79 -3.54 17.01 -15.09
N PHE A 80 -4.34 15.94 -15.30
CA PHE A 80 -5.61 15.74 -14.61
C PHE A 80 -5.45 15.78 -13.08
N LEU A 81 -4.45 15.07 -12.54
CA LEU A 81 -4.17 15.04 -11.11
C LEU A 81 -3.70 16.40 -10.60
N THR A 82 -2.91 17.14 -11.38
CA THR A 82 -2.45 18.48 -11.00
C THR A 82 -3.64 19.41 -10.82
N ILE A 83 -4.54 19.46 -11.81
CA ILE A 83 -5.73 20.32 -11.74
C ILE A 83 -6.62 19.89 -10.56
N LEU A 84 -6.89 18.59 -10.41
CA LEU A 84 -7.71 18.08 -9.31
C LEU A 84 -7.10 18.38 -7.94
N SER A 85 -5.78 18.26 -7.78
CA SER A 85 -5.08 18.62 -6.54
C SER A 85 -5.20 20.12 -6.24
N SER A 86 -5.04 20.99 -7.24
CA SER A 86 -5.23 22.42 -7.07
C SER A 86 -6.65 22.77 -6.66
N MET A 87 -7.66 22.08 -7.21
CA MET A 87 -9.06 22.29 -6.83
C MET A 87 -9.30 21.94 -5.35
N TYR A 88 -8.82 20.78 -4.89
CA TYR A 88 -8.95 20.41 -3.47
C TYR A 88 -8.14 21.29 -2.54
N PHE A 89 -6.97 21.74 -2.96
CA PHE A 89 -6.18 22.71 -2.20
C PHE A 89 -6.93 24.04 -2.02
N ILE A 90 -7.53 24.57 -3.10
CA ILE A 90 -8.34 25.79 -3.04
C ILE A 90 -9.53 25.62 -2.09
N ILE A 91 -10.24 24.49 -2.17
CA ILE A 91 -11.39 24.21 -1.28
C ILE A 91 -10.96 24.12 0.18
N LEU A 92 -9.79 23.53 0.45
CA LEU A 92 -9.26 23.36 1.80
C LEU A 92 -8.84 24.69 2.42
N ILE A 93 -8.08 25.52 1.68
CA ILE A 93 -7.52 26.79 2.19
C ILE A 93 -8.55 27.91 2.17
N PHE A 94 -9.38 27.97 1.13
CA PHE A 94 -10.37 29.02 0.94
C PHE A 94 -11.78 28.43 0.91
N PRO A 95 -12.27 27.89 2.04
CA PRO A 95 -13.57 27.24 2.08
C PRO A 95 -14.67 28.15 1.52
N ASN A 96 -14.66 29.44 1.88
CA ASN A 96 -15.68 30.41 1.46
C ASN A 96 -15.51 30.89 0.00
N PHE A 97 -14.40 30.56 -0.68
CA PHE A 97 -14.10 30.99 -2.05
C PHE A 97 -14.11 29.79 -3.02
N SER A 98 -15.04 28.87 -2.83
CA SER A 98 -15.22 27.68 -3.67
C SER A 98 -15.46 28.01 -5.16
N TYR A 99 -15.88 29.23 -5.50
CA TYR A 99 -16.01 29.71 -6.87
C TYR A 99 -14.69 29.77 -7.64
N LEU A 100 -13.54 29.88 -6.96
CA LEU A 100 -12.22 29.82 -7.60
C LEU A 100 -11.98 28.46 -8.27
N VAL A 101 -12.69 27.41 -7.87
CA VAL A 101 -12.67 26.09 -8.52
C VAL A 101 -13.15 26.18 -9.96
N LEU A 102 -14.01 27.15 -10.33
CA LEU A 102 -14.48 27.32 -11.71
C LEU A 102 -13.37 27.72 -12.69
N LEU A 103 -12.22 28.22 -12.20
CA LEU A 103 -11.05 28.52 -13.04
C LEU A 103 -10.45 27.26 -13.70
N SER A 104 -10.76 26.07 -13.19
CA SER A 104 -10.38 24.81 -13.83
C SER A 104 -11.14 24.55 -15.14
N ILE A 105 -12.32 25.14 -15.35
CA ILE A 105 -13.16 24.89 -16.53
C ILE A 105 -12.53 25.49 -17.81
N PRO A 106 -12.15 26.78 -17.85
CA PRO A 106 -11.40 27.33 -18.99
C PRO A 106 -10.11 26.57 -19.28
N LEU A 107 -9.39 26.14 -18.23
CA LEU A 107 -8.16 25.37 -18.37
C LEU A 107 -8.42 23.99 -19.00
N SER A 108 -9.47 23.30 -18.56
CA SER A 108 -9.91 22.01 -19.09
C SER A 108 -10.37 22.15 -20.55
N ALA A 109 -11.11 23.20 -20.87
CA ALA A 109 -11.56 23.50 -22.23
C ALA A 109 -10.40 23.82 -23.18
N TYR A 110 -9.42 24.61 -22.72
CA TYR A 110 -8.19 24.90 -23.47
C TYR A 110 -7.43 23.62 -23.81
N ARG A 111 -7.34 22.67 -22.86
CA ARG A 111 -6.63 21.41 -23.05
C ARG A 111 -7.36 20.41 -23.94
N LEU A 112 -8.68 20.35 -23.87
CA LEU A 112 -9.49 19.61 -24.86
C LEU A 112 -9.18 20.04 -26.30
N LYS A 113 -8.94 21.34 -26.51
CA LYS A 113 -8.62 21.90 -27.83
C LYS A 113 -7.18 21.62 -28.27
N ARG A 114 -6.19 21.79 -27.39
CA ARG A 114 -4.76 21.68 -27.76
C ARG A 114 -4.24 20.23 -27.79
N GLY A 115 -4.74 19.39 -26.87
CA GLY A 115 -4.25 18.03 -26.66
C GLY A 115 -2.79 17.97 -26.14
N ILE A 116 -2.37 16.79 -25.68
CA ILE A 116 -0.97 16.51 -25.33
C ILE A 116 -0.38 15.61 -26.41
N ARG A 117 0.63 16.10 -27.14
CA ARG A 117 1.30 15.37 -28.23
C ARG A 117 2.53 14.59 -27.77
N GLU A 118 3.14 15.01 -26.67
CA GLU A 118 4.31 14.35 -26.10
C GLU A 118 3.98 12.93 -25.67
N LYS A 119 4.90 12.01 -25.95
CA LYS A 119 4.78 10.60 -25.59
C LYS A 119 5.76 10.27 -24.48
N ALA A 120 5.31 9.47 -23.54
CA ALA A 120 6.10 9.06 -22.40
C ALA A 120 5.79 7.62 -22.01
N ASN A 121 6.70 7.01 -21.24
CA ASN A 121 6.48 5.69 -20.65
C ASN A 121 6.97 5.69 -19.20
N TYR A 122 6.02 5.52 -18.27
CA TYR A 122 6.29 5.55 -16.84
C TYR A 122 7.22 4.42 -16.37
N LEU A 123 7.27 3.27 -17.08
CA LEU A 123 8.18 2.16 -16.77
C LEU A 123 9.61 2.36 -17.29
N ARG A 124 9.84 3.37 -18.14
CA ARG A 124 11.17 3.76 -18.63
C ARG A 124 11.71 4.97 -17.89
N ASN A 125 10.83 5.91 -17.52
CA ASN A 125 11.20 7.15 -16.84
C ASN A 125 10.71 7.16 -15.38
N PRO A 126 11.61 6.99 -14.38
CA PRO A 126 11.22 6.97 -12.97
C PRO A 126 10.66 8.29 -12.48
N LYS A 127 11.03 9.44 -13.08
CA LYS A 127 10.50 10.75 -12.70
C LYS A 127 9.01 10.86 -13.03
N ILE A 128 8.59 10.35 -14.18
CA ILE A 128 7.18 10.35 -14.59
C ILE A 128 6.37 9.45 -13.66
N ALA A 129 6.85 8.24 -13.38
CA ALA A 129 6.19 7.36 -12.42
C ALA A 129 6.09 7.98 -11.03
N PHE A 130 7.13 8.69 -10.58
CA PHE A 130 7.15 9.39 -9.30
C PHE A 130 6.12 10.52 -9.27
N ILE A 131 6.11 11.40 -10.27
CA ILE A 131 5.16 12.52 -10.35
C ILE A 131 3.72 11.99 -10.39
N MET A 132 3.45 10.92 -11.15
CA MET A 132 2.12 10.29 -11.16
C MET A 132 1.70 9.80 -9.77
N LEU A 133 2.56 9.03 -9.10
CA LEU A 133 2.26 8.50 -7.76
C LEU A 133 2.12 9.61 -6.72
N ALA A 134 3.02 10.59 -6.74
CA ALA A 134 3.02 11.70 -5.80
C ALA A 134 1.78 12.57 -5.97
N LEU A 135 1.41 12.94 -7.20
CA LEU A 135 0.20 13.72 -7.44
C LEU A 135 -1.07 12.95 -7.10
N ALA A 136 -1.14 11.64 -7.41
CA ALA A 136 -2.28 10.84 -7.01
C ALA A 136 -2.40 10.75 -5.49
N PHE A 137 -1.29 10.56 -4.79
CA PHE A 137 -1.25 10.61 -3.33
C PHE A 137 -1.75 11.97 -2.81
N VAL A 138 -1.25 13.08 -3.37
CA VAL A 138 -1.66 14.45 -2.97
C VAL A 138 -3.15 14.69 -3.22
N VAL A 139 -3.70 14.23 -4.35
CA VAL A 139 -5.14 14.32 -4.63
C VAL A 139 -5.95 13.59 -3.55
N ILE A 140 -5.56 12.38 -3.20
CA ILE A 140 -6.23 11.57 -2.17
C ILE A 140 -6.09 12.23 -0.79
N TRP A 141 -4.89 12.68 -0.45
CA TRP A 141 -4.59 13.36 0.80
C TRP A 141 -5.41 14.64 0.96
N LEU A 142 -5.45 15.51 -0.06
CA LEU A 142 -6.24 16.74 -0.05
C LEU A 142 -7.75 16.45 -0.04
N GLY A 143 -8.23 15.51 -0.86
CA GLY A 143 -9.63 15.13 -0.89
C GLY A 143 -10.11 14.60 0.48
N SER A 144 -9.29 13.81 1.15
CA SER A 144 -9.58 13.35 2.52
C SER A 144 -9.52 14.47 3.54
N ALA A 145 -8.52 15.35 3.49
CA ALA A 145 -8.44 16.52 4.35
C ALA A 145 -9.67 17.43 4.23
N VAL A 146 -10.19 17.61 3.01
CA VAL A 146 -11.43 18.37 2.77
C VAL A 146 -12.63 17.68 3.44
N ILE A 147 -12.75 16.36 3.34
CA ILE A 147 -13.80 15.59 4.01
C ILE A 147 -13.68 15.71 5.53
N ASP A 148 -12.49 15.43 6.07
CA ASP A 148 -12.19 15.50 7.50
C ASP A 148 -12.57 16.88 8.06
N TYR A 149 -12.13 17.95 7.40
CA TYR A 149 -12.41 19.31 7.83
C TYR A 149 -13.90 19.67 7.75
N LYS A 150 -14.58 19.36 6.64
CA LYS A 150 -15.95 19.81 6.38
C LYS A 150 -17.04 18.94 6.98
N ILE A 151 -16.81 17.63 7.13
CA ILE A 151 -17.82 16.71 7.65
C ILE A 151 -17.72 16.57 9.16
N ILE A 152 -16.49 16.51 9.71
CA ILE A 152 -16.29 16.32 11.15
C ILE A 152 -16.34 17.68 11.88
N GLY A 153 -16.01 18.79 11.22
CA GLY A 153 -16.13 20.16 11.74
C GLY A 153 -15.10 20.55 12.80
N ASN A 154 -14.56 19.58 13.55
CA ASN A 154 -13.58 19.75 14.63
C ASN A 154 -12.25 19.04 14.34
N PHE A 155 -11.86 18.90 13.07
CA PHE A 155 -10.61 18.19 12.73
C PHE A 155 -9.38 19.03 13.13
N ASN A 156 -8.67 18.57 14.16
CA ASN A 156 -7.40 19.18 14.57
C ASN A 156 -6.25 18.62 13.73
N PHE A 157 -5.81 19.38 12.73
CA PHE A 157 -4.70 19.01 11.85
C PHE A 157 -3.37 18.75 12.57
N PHE A 158 -3.21 19.23 13.81
CA PHE A 158 -1.97 19.14 14.58
C PHE A 158 -2.00 18.07 15.66
N SER A 159 -2.95 17.12 15.62
CA SER A 159 -3.14 16.14 16.70
C SER A 159 -1.95 15.20 16.90
N ASN A 160 -1.20 14.85 15.85
CA ASN A 160 -0.16 13.83 15.95
C ASN A 160 1.20 14.28 16.50
N PHE A 161 1.65 15.50 16.19
CA PHE A 161 2.92 16.05 16.70
C PHE A 161 2.75 17.42 17.37
N GLY A 162 1.51 17.86 17.63
CA GLY A 162 1.23 19.19 18.16
C GLY A 162 1.39 20.30 17.13
N PHE A 163 1.11 21.53 17.56
CA PHE A 163 1.36 22.76 16.81
C PHE A 163 2.56 23.47 17.44
N LEU A 164 3.58 23.75 16.65
CA LEU A 164 4.72 24.54 17.05
C LEU A 164 4.58 25.94 16.44
N THR A 165 5.02 26.96 17.17
CA THR A 165 5.04 28.31 16.58
C THR A 165 6.03 28.34 15.41
N PRO A 166 5.67 28.92 14.24
CA PRO A 166 6.49 28.89 13.02
C PRO A 166 7.69 29.87 13.08
N ASN A 167 8.36 29.91 14.22
CA ASN A 167 9.50 30.78 14.50
C ASN A 167 10.82 30.20 13.95
N SER A 168 10.83 28.93 13.54
CA SER A 168 12.00 28.27 12.96
C SER A 168 11.61 27.40 11.75
N PRO A 169 12.51 27.20 10.77
CA PRO A 169 12.27 26.27 9.66
C PRO A 169 11.98 24.84 10.12
N ILE A 170 12.55 24.43 11.25
CA ILE A 170 12.35 23.08 11.83
C ILE A 170 10.91 22.94 12.33
N ASN A 171 10.37 23.98 12.98
CA ASN A 171 8.99 23.97 13.46
C ASN A 171 8.00 23.86 12.29
N ILE A 172 8.24 24.61 11.21
CA ILE A 172 7.43 24.53 9.98
C ILE A 172 7.44 23.10 9.39
N ILE A 173 8.59 22.43 9.40
CA ILE A 173 8.69 21.04 8.94
C ILE A 173 7.91 20.09 9.85
N ILE A 174 8.03 20.24 11.18
CA ILE A 174 7.31 19.40 12.14
C ILE A 174 5.80 19.61 12.03
N ASP A 175 5.36 20.86 11.90
CA ASP A 175 3.96 21.21 11.67
C ASP A 175 3.43 20.56 10.39
N PHE A 176 4.18 20.65 9.28
CA PHE A 176 3.82 19.96 8.05
C PHE A 176 3.72 18.44 8.25
N LEU A 177 4.67 17.82 8.95
CA LEU A 177 4.64 16.39 9.26
C LEU A 177 3.45 16.03 10.16
N SER A 178 3.03 16.93 11.05
CA SER A 178 1.88 16.77 11.95
C SER A 178 0.58 16.76 11.15
N ILE A 179 0.40 17.74 10.25
CA ILE A 179 -0.74 17.81 9.31
C ILE A 179 -0.75 16.57 8.41
N PHE A 180 0.41 16.21 7.85
CA PHE A 180 0.56 15.05 6.98
C PHE A 180 0.11 13.78 7.69
N ALA A 181 0.69 13.49 8.86
CA ALA A 181 0.41 12.31 9.67
C ALA A 181 -1.08 12.24 10.04
N THR A 182 -1.66 13.38 10.46
CA THR A 182 -3.05 13.48 10.91
C THR A 182 -4.05 13.15 9.82
N VAL A 183 -3.87 13.71 8.63
CA VAL A 183 -4.71 13.36 7.48
C VAL A 183 -4.48 11.90 7.07
N THR A 184 -3.23 11.42 7.01
CA THR A 184 -2.98 10.02 6.62
C THR A 184 -3.50 8.99 7.62
N SER A 185 -3.60 9.36 8.90
CA SER A 185 -4.21 8.52 9.94
C SER A 185 -5.73 8.54 9.92
N SER A 186 -6.36 9.41 9.12
CA SER A 186 -7.81 9.58 9.16
C SER A 186 -8.53 8.40 8.48
N PRO A 187 -9.72 8.01 8.97
CA PRO A 187 -10.53 6.98 8.32
C PRO A 187 -10.88 7.33 6.87
N TRP A 188 -11.11 8.62 6.58
CA TRP A 188 -11.45 9.08 5.24
C TRP A 188 -10.28 9.02 4.26
N PHE A 189 -9.04 9.20 4.75
CA PHE A 189 -7.85 8.90 3.97
C PHE A 189 -7.75 7.42 3.63
N MET A 190 -7.93 6.54 4.62
CA MET A 190 -7.91 5.10 4.38
C MET A 190 -9.02 4.63 3.43
N ILE A 191 -10.20 5.23 3.48
CA ILE A 191 -11.29 4.97 2.54
C ILE A 191 -10.91 5.42 1.12
N ASN A 192 -10.48 6.66 0.93
CA ASN A 192 -10.17 7.18 -0.40
C ASN A 192 -8.98 6.46 -1.04
N ILE A 193 -7.89 6.23 -0.30
CA ILE A 193 -6.77 5.45 -0.82
C ILE A 193 -7.18 4.00 -1.09
N GLY A 194 -8.08 3.46 -0.26
CA GLY A 194 -8.76 2.19 -0.45
C GLY A 194 -9.48 2.11 -1.79
N ILE A 195 -10.32 3.09 -2.11
CA ILE A 195 -11.10 3.10 -3.35
C ILE A 195 -10.18 3.24 -4.58
N TRP A 196 -9.22 4.16 -4.54
CA TRP A 196 -8.27 4.36 -5.64
C TRP A 196 -7.53 3.05 -5.97
N LEU A 197 -6.95 2.42 -4.96
CA LEU A 197 -6.11 1.24 -5.11
C LEU A 197 -6.93 -0.04 -5.26
N GLY A 198 -8.13 -0.06 -4.69
CA GLY A 198 -9.11 -1.13 -4.80
C GLY A 198 -9.55 -1.36 -6.23
N ILE A 199 -9.73 -0.29 -7.01
CA ILE A 199 -10.03 -0.42 -8.45
C ILE A 199 -8.91 -1.15 -9.18
N LEU A 200 -7.65 -0.77 -8.94
CA LEU A 200 -6.48 -1.45 -9.50
C LEU A 200 -6.37 -2.90 -9.01
N GLY A 201 -6.79 -3.15 -7.76
CA GLY A 201 -6.88 -4.48 -7.17
C GLY A 201 -7.96 -5.35 -7.83
N LEU A 202 -9.13 -4.80 -8.14
CA LEU A 202 -10.20 -5.50 -8.85
C LEU A 202 -9.72 -5.97 -10.23
N PHE A 203 -9.05 -5.09 -11.00
CA PHE A 203 -8.46 -5.51 -12.27
C PHE A 203 -7.39 -6.58 -12.10
N ARG A 204 -6.58 -6.49 -11.04
CA ARG A 204 -5.58 -7.52 -10.76
C ARG A 204 -6.24 -8.86 -10.45
N LEU A 205 -7.32 -8.88 -9.67
CA LEU A 205 -8.05 -10.11 -9.34
C LEU A 205 -8.55 -10.83 -10.59
N LEU A 206 -8.95 -10.07 -11.62
CA LEU A 206 -9.37 -10.61 -12.91
C LEU A 206 -8.21 -11.22 -13.72
N GLU A 207 -6.99 -10.68 -13.59
CA GLU A 207 -5.77 -11.19 -14.26
C GLU A 207 -5.21 -12.49 -13.65
N LEU A 208 -5.45 -12.72 -12.36
CA LEU A 208 -4.95 -13.92 -11.68
C LEU A 208 -5.58 -15.18 -12.30
N ASN A 209 -4.81 -16.24 -12.49
CA ASN A 209 -5.31 -17.53 -12.99
C ASN A 209 -5.47 -18.54 -11.84
N LYS A 210 -4.56 -18.53 -10.85
CA LYS A 210 -4.61 -19.48 -9.74
C LYS A 210 -5.67 -19.08 -8.72
N LEU A 211 -6.60 -20.00 -8.46
CA LEU A 211 -7.69 -19.83 -7.49
C LEU A 211 -7.16 -19.50 -6.08
N GLU A 212 -6.08 -20.15 -5.66
CA GLU A 212 -5.46 -19.87 -4.36
C GLU A 212 -4.96 -18.40 -4.25
N ASN A 213 -4.40 -17.86 -5.33
CA ASN A 213 -4.00 -16.45 -5.38
C ASN A 213 -5.20 -15.51 -5.43
N LYS A 214 -6.29 -15.88 -6.11
CA LYS A 214 -7.54 -15.11 -6.10
C LYS A 214 -8.16 -15.00 -4.72
N ILE A 215 -8.29 -16.12 -4.02
CA ILE A 215 -8.84 -16.14 -2.65
C ILE A 215 -7.96 -15.30 -1.73
N ARG A 216 -6.64 -15.47 -1.78
CA ARG A 216 -5.68 -14.64 -1.03
C ARG A 216 -5.88 -13.14 -1.30
N PHE A 217 -6.02 -12.76 -2.57
CA PHE A 217 -6.20 -11.37 -2.96
C PHE A 217 -7.55 -10.80 -2.48
N LEU A 218 -8.62 -11.58 -2.54
CA LEU A 218 -9.93 -11.21 -1.97
C LEU A 218 -9.87 -11.04 -0.45
N LEU A 219 -9.22 -11.98 0.25
CA LEU A 219 -9.00 -11.88 1.68
C LEU A 219 -8.18 -10.63 2.04
N MET A 220 -7.21 -10.25 1.20
CA MET A 220 -6.43 -9.03 1.38
C MET A 220 -7.30 -7.77 1.24
N MET A 221 -8.16 -7.72 0.21
CA MET A 221 -9.09 -6.59 0.03
C MET A 221 -10.09 -6.49 1.18
N PHE A 222 -10.62 -7.63 1.64
CA PHE A 222 -11.51 -7.69 2.77
C PHE A 222 -10.81 -7.29 4.07
N ALA A 223 -9.59 -7.78 4.31
CA ALA A 223 -8.81 -7.43 5.49
C ALA A 223 -8.52 -5.93 5.57
N TYR A 224 -8.20 -5.30 4.44
CA TYR A 224 -8.03 -3.85 4.37
C TYR A 224 -9.32 -3.10 4.77
N ALA A 225 -10.45 -3.43 4.13
CA ALA A 225 -11.72 -2.75 4.41
C ALA A 225 -12.23 -3.01 5.84
N PHE A 226 -12.06 -4.24 6.34
CA PHE A 226 -12.59 -4.65 7.63
C PHE A 226 -11.66 -4.25 8.77
N TYR A 227 -10.42 -4.73 8.78
CA TYR A 227 -9.49 -4.52 9.91
C TYR A 227 -8.88 -3.13 9.96
N SER A 228 -8.70 -2.46 8.82
CA SER A 228 -8.05 -1.13 8.79
C SER A 228 -9.02 0.04 8.79
N ILE A 229 -10.30 -0.18 8.46
CA ILE A 229 -11.29 0.90 8.32
C ILE A 229 -12.50 0.63 9.20
N TRP A 230 -13.27 -0.41 8.90
CA TRP A 230 -14.56 -0.63 9.55
C TRP A 230 -14.42 -0.92 11.04
N LEU A 231 -13.59 -1.89 11.40
CA LEU A 231 -13.47 -2.35 12.78
C LEU A 231 -12.95 -1.23 13.72
N PRO A 232 -11.87 -0.50 13.38
CA PRO A 232 -11.37 0.60 14.22
C PRO A 232 -12.25 1.85 14.25
N SER A 233 -12.99 2.15 13.18
CA SER A 233 -13.60 3.49 13.02
C SER A 233 -15.12 3.49 13.07
N PHE A 234 -15.76 2.38 12.70
CA PHE A 234 -17.21 2.33 12.46
C PHE A 234 -17.92 1.17 13.18
N SER A 235 -17.18 0.23 13.78
CA SER A 235 -17.81 -0.90 14.47
C SER A 235 -18.32 -0.51 15.85
N PRO A 236 -19.35 -1.20 16.38
CA PRO A 236 -19.82 -0.99 17.75
C PRO A 236 -18.74 -1.23 18.82
N ILE A 237 -17.73 -2.05 18.49
CA ILE A 237 -16.61 -2.39 19.39
C ILE A 237 -15.36 -1.54 19.12
N ALA A 238 -15.46 -0.46 18.35
CA ALA A 238 -14.31 0.39 17.99
C ALA A 238 -13.47 0.82 19.20
N ASN A 239 -14.12 1.16 20.33
CA ASN A 239 -13.46 1.58 21.57
C ASN A 239 -12.75 0.43 22.31
N GLU A 240 -13.08 -0.82 21.97
CA GLU A 240 -12.53 -2.03 22.59
C GLU A 240 -11.49 -2.73 21.69
N VAL A 241 -11.25 -2.22 20.48
CA VAL A 241 -10.33 -2.82 19.50
C VAL A 241 -8.92 -3.00 20.06
N GLN A 242 -8.48 -2.12 20.95
CA GLN A 242 -7.18 -2.20 21.64
C GLN A 242 -7.00 -3.48 22.49
N TYR A 243 -8.09 -4.10 22.96
CA TYR A 243 -8.05 -5.34 23.75
C TYR A 243 -8.03 -6.61 22.90
N VAL A 244 -8.34 -6.49 21.60
CA VAL A 244 -8.52 -7.65 20.72
C VAL A 244 -7.16 -8.13 20.21
N PRO A 245 -6.78 -9.40 20.46
CA PRO A 245 -5.58 -9.97 19.86
C PRO A 245 -5.66 -9.87 18.34
N TYR A 246 -4.52 -9.60 17.69
CA TYR A 246 -4.36 -9.41 16.24
C TYR A 246 -4.71 -8.01 15.71
N MET A 247 -5.31 -7.13 16.53
CA MET A 247 -5.67 -5.79 16.07
C MET A 247 -4.49 -4.83 15.99
N TRP A 248 -3.41 -5.03 16.76
CA TRP A 248 -2.19 -4.21 16.72
C TRP A 248 -1.30 -4.46 15.48
N PHE A 249 -1.89 -4.76 14.33
CA PHE A 249 -1.20 -5.20 13.10
C PHE A 249 -0.36 -4.09 12.42
N ASN A 250 -0.57 -2.82 12.78
CA ASN A 250 0.29 -1.70 12.38
C ASN A 250 1.39 -1.42 13.43
N GLY A 251 1.50 -2.22 14.50
CA GLY A 251 2.53 -2.09 15.52
C GLY A 251 2.08 -1.32 16.77
N LEU A 252 3.01 -1.18 17.72
CA LEU A 252 2.79 -0.45 18.98
C LEU A 252 2.54 1.03 18.70
N GLY A 253 1.65 1.65 19.47
CA GLY A 253 1.22 3.04 19.28
C GLY A 253 0.04 3.23 18.33
N THR A 254 -0.41 2.18 17.62
CA THR A 254 -1.51 2.28 16.63
C THR A 254 -2.85 2.63 17.28
N TYR A 255 -3.17 2.04 18.42
CA TYR A 255 -4.45 2.21 19.12
C TYR A 255 -4.34 3.00 20.42
N GLY A 256 -3.14 3.48 20.74
CA GLY A 256 -2.87 4.20 21.98
C GLY A 256 -1.48 3.89 22.54
N PRO A 257 -1.16 4.47 23.71
CA PRO A 257 0.05 4.19 24.48
C PRO A 257 0.19 2.71 24.87
N VAL A 258 1.31 2.34 25.47
CA VAL A 258 1.49 1.00 26.04
C VAL A 258 0.95 0.98 27.46
N GLU A 259 -0.25 0.43 27.64
CA GLU A 259 -0.91 0.35 28.95
C GLU A 259 -1.01 -1.09 29.49
N PRO A 260 -0.94 -1.30 30.82
CA PRO A 260 -1.10 -2.61 31.44
C PRO A 260 -2.44 -3.29 31.11
N SER A 261 -3.51 -2.51 30.96
CA SER A 261 -4.89 -2.98 30.77
C SER A 261 -5.06 -3.85 29.52
N TYR A 262 -4.31 -3.57 28.46
CA TYR A 262 -4.34 -4.32 27.20
C TYR A 262 -2.95 -4.83 26.75
N LEU A 263 -1.93 -4.71 27.60
CA LEU A 263 -0.59 -5.23 27.32
C LEU A 263 -0.62 -6.74 27.02
N LEU A 264 -1.30 -7.52 27.85
CA LEU A 264 -1.31 -8.98 27.72
C LEU A 264 -2.30 -9.45 26.64
N THR A 265 -3.54 -8.97 26.69
CA THR A 265 -4.64 -9.39 25.80
C THR A 265 -4.48 -8.83 24.40
N GLY A 266 -4.28 -7.51 24.27
CA GLY A 266 -4.12 -6.82 23.00
C GLY A 266 -2.74 -6.98 22.39
N ILE A 267 -1.72 -6.41 23.05
CA ILE A 267 -0.37 -6.28 22.48
C ILE A 267 0.33 -7.63 22.38
N ILE A 268 0.60 -8.30 23.50
CA ILE A 268 1.31 -9.59 23.54
C ILE A 268 0.50 -10.64 22.78
N GLY A 269 -0.83 -10.67 22.98
CA GLY A 269 -1.74 -11.52 22.21
C GLY A 269 -1.57 -11.36 20.69
N THR A 270 -1.47 -10.12 20.20
CA THR A 270 -1.22 -9.84 18.78
C THR A 270 0.11 -10.43 18.29
N PHE A 271 1.21 -10.22 19.02
CA PHE A 271 2.52 -10.77 18.64
C PHE A 271 2.54 -12.30 18.68
N VAL A 272 1.95 -12.92 19.69
CA VAL A 272 1.88 -14.39 19.85
C VAL A 272 1.07 -15.02 18.73
N VAL A 273 -0.16 -14.55 18.50
CA VAL A 273 -1.04 -15.05 17.43
C VAL A 273 -0.35 -14.90 16.08
N THR A 274 0.25 -13.73 15.84
CA THR A 274 0.98 -13.45 14.60
C THR A 274 2.18 -14.37 14.41
N ALA A 275 2.95 -14.63 15.46
CA ALA A 275 4.10 -15.55 15.41
C ALA A 275 3.65 -16.98 15.07
N ILE A 276 2.58 -17.48 15.69
CA ILE A 276 2.02 -18.82 15.43
C ILE A 276 1.55 -18.92 13.97
N ILE A 277 0.73 -17.97 13.51
CA ILE A 277 0.21 -18.01 12.14
C ILE A 277 1.34 -17.85 11.13
N SER A 278 2.33 -17.00 11.40
CA SER A 278 3.51 -16.85 10.53
C SER A 278 4.39 -18.10 10.54
N PHE A 279 4.53 -18.79 11.66
CA PHE A 279 5.21 -20.09 11.70
C PHE A 279 4.47 -21.15 10.85
N MET A 280 3.14 -21.13 10.85
CA MET A 280 2.31 -22.07 10.10
C MET A 280 2.27 -21.78 8.59
N PHE A 281 2.07 -20.52 8.20
CA PHE A 281 1.76 -20.11 6.82
C PHE A 281 2.80 -19.18 6.20
N GLY A 282 3.85 -18.84 6.94
CA GLY A 282 4.88 -17.91 6.53
C GLY A 282 4.45 -16.45 6.66
N SER A 283 5.32 -15.57 6.19
CA SER A 283 5.06 -14.13 6.05
C SER A 283 3.86 -13.79 5.16
N ARG A 284 3.32 -14.78 4.42
CA ARG A 284 2.14 -14.65 3.54
C ARG A 284 0.90 -14.12 4.28
N GLN A 285 0.73 -14.51 5.53
CA GLN A 285 -0.45 -14.17 6.33
C GLN A 285 -0.53 -12.65 6.60
N ILE A 286 0.60 -12.00 6.91
CA ILE A 286 0.66 -10.55 7.07
C ILE A 286 0.97 -9.86 5.74
N CYS A 287 2.16 -10.12 5.19
CA CYS A 287 2.73 -9.38 4.06
C CYS A 287 2.07 -9.69 2.72
N SER A 288 0.92 -10.36 2.74
CA SER A 288 0.15 -10.66 1.53
C SER A 288 -1.37 -10.70 1.78
N VAL A 289 -1.84 -10.73 3.02
CA VAL A 289 -3.27 -10.73 3.34
C VAL A 289 -3.62 -9.57 4.25
N THR A 290 -3.13 -9.54 5.49
CA THR A 290 -3.69 -8.61 6.48
C THR A 290 -3.00 -7.27 6.61
N CYS A 291 -1.75 -7.13 6.12
CA CYS A 291 -1.10 -5.83 6.07
C CYS A 291 -1.77 -4.94 5.01
N THR A 292 -1.87 -3.64 5.30
CA THR A 292 -2.35 -2.61 4.38
C THR A 292 -1.43 -2.44 3.18
N ALA A 293 -0.12 -2.63 3.35
CA ALA A 293 0.86 -2.46 2.29
C ALA A 293 0.64 -3.37 1.06
N PRO A 294 0.44 -4.69 1.20
CA PRO A 294 0.02 -5.58 0.12
C PRO A 294 -1.11 -5.04 -0.75
N TYR A 295 -2.17 -4.52 -0.12
CA TYR A 295 -3.31 -3.95 -0.83
C TYR A 295 -2.87 -2.81 -1.75
N MET A 296 -1.97 -1.96 -1.24
CA MET A 296 -1.44 -0.82 -1.97
C MET A 296 -0.35 -1.16 -3.00
N LEU A 297 0.25 -2.35 -2.96
CA LEU A 297 1.41 -2.68 -3.78
C LEU A 297 1.14 -3.73 -4.86
N GLN A 298 -0.01 -4.41 -4.81
CA GLN A 298 -0.33 -5.52 -5.72
C GLN A 298 -1.37 -5.17 -6.80
N GLY A 299 -1.98 -3.99 -6.78
CA GLY A 299 -2.83 -3.53 -7.88
C GLY A 299 -2.07 -3.48 -9.21
N THR A 300 -2.75 -3.62 -10.34
CA THR A 300 -2.15 -3.72 -11.69
C THR A 300 -1.02 -2.72 -11.96
N PHE A 301 -1.31 -1.41 -11.87
CA PHE A 301 -0.33 -0.36 -12.09
C PHE A 301 0.85 -0.47 -11.11
N LEU A 302 0.58 -0.70 -9.82
CA LEU A 302 1.59 -0.72 -8.76
C LEU A 302 2.48 -1.95 -8.86
N ASP A 303 1.92 -3.12 -9.17
CA ASP A 303 2.67 -4.34 -9.44
C ASP A 303 3.66 -4.14 -10.60
N SER A 304 3.27 -3.39 -11.63
CA SER A 304 4.15 -3.10 -12.77
C SER A 304 5.42 -2.31 -12.39
N LEU A 305 5.37 -1.55 -11.29
CA LEU A 305 6.52 -0.81 -10.77
C LEU A 305 7.61 -1.70 -10.18
N LYS A 306 7.37 -3.01 -9.98
CA LYS A 306 8.44 -3.95 -9.60
C LYS A 306 9.60 -4.00 -10.59
N LYS A 307 9.39 -3.51 -11.82
CA LYS A 307 10.48 -3.27 -12.78
C LYS A 307 11.59 -2.40 -12.19
N PHE A 308 11.24 -1.42 -11.35
CA PHE A 308 12.19 -0.52 -10.68
C PHE A 308 13.11 -1.23 -9.68
N ASN A 309 12.74 -2.41 -9.17
CA ASN A 309 13.67 -3.24 -8.39
C ASN A 309 14.94 -3.60 -9.19
N ARG A 310 14.85 -3.64 -10.52
CA ARG A 310 15.96 -4.02 -11.40
C ARG A 310 16.58 -2.86 -12.14
N THR A 311 15.86 -1.75 -12.31
CA THR A 311 16.36 -0.59 -13.05
C THR A 311 16.90 0.51 -12.13
N SER A 312 16.33 0.67 -10.93
CA SER A 312 16.79 1.73 -10.02
C SER A 312 18.11 1.37 -9.33
N LYS A 313 18.88 2.40 -8.96
CA LYS A 313 20.20 2.22 -8.31
C LYS A 313 20.07 1.55 -6.94
N ILE A 314 19.06 1.93 -6.16
CA ILE A 314 18.82 1.40 -4.81
C ILE A 314 18.15 0.03 -4.89
N GLY A 315 17.14 -0.12 -5.74
CA GLY A 315 16.41 -1.37 -5.91
C GLY A 315 17.31 -2.52 -6.33
N ARG A 316 18.29 -2.28 -7.22
CA ARG A 316 19.24 -3.33 -7.65
C ARG A 316 20.05 -3.92 -6.50
N LYS A 317 20.33 -3.14 -5.46
CA LYS A 317 21.07 -3.62 -4.29
C LYS A 317 20.28 -4.68 -3.52
N SER A 318 18.96 -4.73 -3.65
CA SER A 318 18.10 -5.69 -2.95
C SER A 318 17.79 -6.95 -3.76
N LEU A 319 18.48 -7.22 -4.88
CA LEU A 319 18.20 -8.37 -5.76
C LEU A 319 18.88 -9.67 -5.29
N THR A 320 18.39 -10.30 -4.22
CA THR A 320 18.81 -11.64 -3.74
C THR A 320 18.03 -12.03 -2.48
N SER A 321 18.01 -13.31 -2.12
CA SER A 321 17.58 -13.77 -0.79
C SER A 321 18.48 -13.27 0.35
N ARG A 322 19.73 -12.89 0.07
CA ARG A 322 20.66 -12.40 1.09
C ARG A 322 20.23 -11.04 1.63
N VAL A 323 20.50 -10.84 2.91
CA VAL A 323 20.20 -9.62 3.63
C VAL A 323 21.43 -8.72 3.65
N ASN A 324 21.30 -7.51 3.11
CA ASN A 324 22.40 -6.55 3.03
C ASN A 324 22.71 -5.91 4.39
N THR A 325 23.93 -5.40 4.55
CA THR A 325 24.37 -4.71 5.78
C THR A 325 23.50 -3.51 6.13
N TRP A 326 23.14 -2.68 5.13
CA TRP A 326 22.28 -1.51 5.37
C TRP A 326 20.88 -1.90 5.88
N TYR A 327 20.34 -3.00 5.38
CA TYR A 327 19.06 -3.54 5.85
C TYR A 327 19.14 -3.96 7.32
N LYS A 328 20.25 -4.61 7.73
CA LYS A 328 20.47 -4.99 9.13
C LYS A 328 20.51 -3.77 10.05
N TRP A 329 21.18 -2.70 9.63
CA TRP A 329 21.25 -1.45 10.39
C TRP A 329 19.90 -0.77 10.49
N ILE A 330 19.15 -0.62 9.39
CA ILE A 330 17.81 -0.02 9.43
C ILE A 330 16.89 -0.86 10.31
N MET A 331 16.87 -2.19 10.13
CA MET A 331 16.08 -3.08 10.99
C MET A 331 16.44 -2.90 12.46
N LEU A 332 17.74 -2.88 12.80
CA LEU A 332 18.19 -2.69 14.17
C LEU A 332 17.68 -1.37 14.74
N ILE A 333 17.85 -0.27 14.01
CA ILE A 333 17.37 1.07 14.44
C ILE A 333 15.85 1.05 14.64
N THR A 334 15.09 0.48 13.70
CA THR A 334 13.63 0.38 13.78
C THR A 334 13.20 -0.43 15.01
N TRP A 335 13.80 -1.60 15.26
CA TRP A 335 13.45 -2.41 16.42
C TRP A 335 13.89 -1.78 17.74
N THR A 336 15.10 -1.23 17.81
CA THR A 336 15.59 -0.54 19.00
C THR A 336 14.71 0.66 19.32
N SER A 337 14.34 1.48 18.34
CA SER A 337 13.42 2.60 18.56
C SER A 337 12.05 2.14 19.03
N LEU A 338 11.47 1.08 18.41
CA LEU A 338 10.21 0.50 18.86
C LEU A 338 10.26 0.03 20.31
N ILE A 339 11.30 -0.71 20.72
CA ILE A 339 11.45 -1.24 22.08
C ILE A 339 11.68 -0.10 23.08
N VAL A 340 12.59 0.83 22.78
CA VAL A 340 12.89 1.96 23.67
C VAL A 340 11.63 2.81 23.88
N PHE A 341 10.90 3.15 22.81
CA PHE A 341 9.67 3.92 22.94
C PHE A 341 8.55 3.15 23.64
N ALA A 342 8.46 1.83 23.46
CA ALA A 342 7.51 1.01 24.21
C ALA A 342 7.79 1.02 25.71
N ILE A 343 9.06 0.91 26.11
CA ILE A 343 9.47 0.99 27.52
C ILE A 343 9.17 2.38 28.08
N LEU A 344 9.55 3.44 27.35
CA LEU A 344 9.28 4.82 27.79
C LEU A 344 7.78 5.10 27.92
N SER A 345 6.97 4.62 26.98
CA SER A 345 5.51 4.74 27.03
C SER A 345 4.92 4.03 28.25
N TYR A 346 5.35 2.79 28.51
CA TYR A 346 4.91 2.04 29.68
C TYR A 346 5.29 2.72 31.01
N LEU A 347 6.55 3.17 31.14
CA LEU A 347 7.01 3.89 32.34
C LEU A 347 6.30 5.24 32.53
N ASN A 348 5.92 5.90 31.42
CA ASN A 348 5.16 7.13 31.43
C ASN A 348 3.72 6.91 31.90
N TYR A 349 3.10 5.81 31.48
CA TYR A 349 1.78 5.42 31.97
C TYR A 349 1.76 5.14 33.48
N GLU A 350 2.74 4.38 33.97
CA GLU A 350 2.91 4.06 35.40
C GLU A 350 3.33 5.28 36.25
N LYS A 351 3.48 6.46 35.64
CA LYS A 351 3.91 7.72 36.26
C LYS A 351 5.28 7.64 36.95
N ILE A 352 6.11 6.68 36.56
CA ILE A 352 7.49 6.54 37.04
C ILE A 352 8.38 7.62 36.41
N LEU A 353 8.06 8.01 35.17
CA LEU A 353 8.80 9.00 34.40
C LEU A 353 7.81 9.85 33.59
N THR A 354 8.03 11.15 33.44
CA THR A 354 7.17 12.01 32.59
C THR A 354 7.93 12.36 31.31
N PHE A 355 7.68 11.63 30.23
CA PHE A 355 8.33 11.87 28.93
C PHE A 355 7.32 11.82 27.80
N SER A 356 7.27 12.91 27.05
CA SER A 356 6.45 13.05 25.85
C SER A 356 7.28 13.69 24.75
N ILE A 357 6.97 13.34 23.51
CA ILE A 357 7.62 13.91 22.32
C ILE A 357 6.58 14.80 21.64
N PHE A 358 6.83 16.12 21.67
CA PHE A 358 5.88 17.13 21.19
C PHE A 358 4.47 16.96 21.77
N GLY A 359 4.38 16.65 23.06
CA GLY A 359 3.11 16.46 23.78
C GLY A 359 2.44 15.09 23.56
N ASN A 360 3.03 14.20 22.77
CA ASN A 360 2.50 12.86 22.49
C ASN A 360 3.28 11.76 23.20
N ASP A 361 2.59 10.64 23.43
CA ASP A 361 3.21 9.41 23.93
C ASP A 361 4.30 8.91 22.95
N PRO A 362 5.45 8.40 23.45
CA PRO A 362 6.56 7.96 22.60
C PRO A 362 6.18 6.89 21.56
N THR A 363 5.29 5.94 21.88
CA THR A 363 4.85 4.93 20.92
C THR A 363 3.86 5.46 19.91
N MET A 364 2.97 6.37 20.30
CA MET A 364 2.10 7.07 19.35
C MET A 364 2.92 7.92 18.37
N PHE A 365 3.93 8.64 18.87
CA PHE A 365 4.88 9.36 18.02
C PHE A 365 5.59 8.42 17.03
N TYR A 366 6.06 7.27 17.51
CA TYR A 366 6.67 6.24 16.65
C TYR A 366 5.71 5.78 15.55
N ALA A 367 4.49 5.40 15.92
CA ALA A 367 3.50 4.90 14.98
C ALA A 367 3.21 5.94 13.90
N SER A 368 3.01 7.20 14.31
CA SER A 368 2.74 8.30 13.38
C SER A 368 3.93 8.61 12.48
N LEU A 369 5.15 8.62 12.99
CA LEU A 369 6.32 8.84 12.16
C LEU A 369 6.58 7.68 11.17
N TYR A 370 6.55 6.43 11.64
CA TYR A 370 6.92 5.30 10.80
C TYR A 370 5.82 4.90 9.82
N PHE A 371 4.56 4.83 10.26
CA PHE A 371 3.44 4.33 9.45
C PHE A 371 2.64 5.43 8.78
N ASN A 372 2.45 6.58 9.42
CA ASN A 372 1.67 7.68 8.84
C ASN A 372 2.54 8.64 8.01
N VAL A 373 3.86 8.63 8.16
CA VAL A 373 4.77 9.51 7.41
C VAL A 373 5.73 8.71 6.52
N LEU A 374 6.71 8.02 7.11
CA LEU A 374 7.81 7.40 6.36
C LEU A 374 7.32 6.33 5.38
N TRP A 375 6.32 5.55 5.78
CA TRP A 375 5.75 4.52 4.92
C TRP A 375 5.13 5.08 3.62
N TYR A 376 4.37 6.17 3.72
CA TYR A 376 3.76 6.81 2.54
C TYR A 376 4.78 7.54 1.67
N PHE A 377 5.83 8.12 2.26
CA PHE A 377 6.98 8.61 1.47
C PHE A 377 7.65 7.49 0.69
N GLN A 378 7.86 6.33 1.32
CA GLN A 378 8.41 5.16 0.65
C GLN A 378 7.51 4.63 -0.47
N PHE A 379 6.19 4.72 -0.30
CA PHE A 379 5.21 4.39 -1.33
C PHE A 379 5.38 5.33 -2.54
N MET A 380 5.41 6.65 -2.34
CA MET A 380 5.63 7.60 -3.44
C MET A 380 7.00 7.41 -4.12
N LEU A 381 8.04 7.07 -3.35
CA LEU A 381 9.40 6.86 -3.82
C LEU A 381 9.68 5.47 -4.44
N MET A 382 8.66 4.64 -4.65
CA MET A 382 8.79 3.33 -5.30
C MET A 382 9.60 3.35 -6.63
N PRO A 383 9.48 4.35 -7.51
CA PRO A 383 10.26 4.40 -8.75
C PRO A 383 11.78 4.49 -8.53
N PHE A 384 12.21 4.95 -7.35
CA PHE A 384 13.62 5.09 -6.98
C PHE A 384 14.09 3.98 -6.03
N LEU A 385 13.25 3.61 -5.06
CA LEU A 385 13.58 2.61 -4.04
C LEU A 385 13.31 1.16 -4.50
N GLY A 386 12.41 0.98 -5.45
CA GLY A 386 11.83 -0.31 -5.81
C GLY A 386 10.48 -0.56 -5.13
N ASN A 387 9.74 -1.55 -5.64
CA ASN A 387 8.50 -2.02 -5.05
C ASN A 387 8.79 -2.76 -3.73
N TYR A 388 7.81 -2.79 -2.81
CA TYR A 388 7.96 -3.34 -1.45
C TYR A 388 9.20 -2.80 -0.73
N SER A 389 9.46 -1.50 -0.88
CA SER A 389 10.56 -0.81 -0.22
C SER A 389 10.52 -1.02 1.30
N CYS A 390 9.35 -1.00 1.94
CA CYS A 390 9.21 -1.27 3.38
C CYS A 390 9.85 -2.60 3.83
N VAL A 391 9.73 -3.64 3.00
CA VAL A 391 10.31 -4.98 3.24
C VAL A 391 11.75 -5.05 2.75
N ASN A 392 12.11 -4.35 1.68
CA ASN A 392 13.45 -4.38 1.12
C ASN A 392 14.44 -3.49 1.89
N THR A 393 13.95 -2.52 2.66
CA THR A 393 14.75 -1.59 3.46
C THR A 393 14.85 -1.99 4.92
N GLY A 394 13.88 -2.74 5.44
CA GLY A 394 13.87 -3.19 6.83
C GLY A 394 13.23 -2.20 7.79
N ILE A 395 12.59 -1.14 7.26
CA ILE A 395 11.88 -0.15 8.07
C ILE A 395 10.60 -0.69 8.71
N CYS A 396 10.06 -1.80 8.18
CA CYS A 396 8.84 -2.39 8.67
C CYS A 396 9.16 -3.42 9.76
N ALA A 397 9.12 -3.00 11.03
CA ALA A 397 9.28 -3.91 12.17
C ALA A 397 8.32 -5.09 12.08
N TRP A 398 7.03 -4.80 11.82
CA TRP A 398 6.00 -5.83 11.67
C TRP A 398 6.31 -6.84 10.55
N GLY A 399 6.74 -6.36 9.38
CA GLY A 399 7.14 -7.22 8.27
C GLY A 399 8.31 -8.13 8.64
N SER A 400 9.35 -7.57 9.26
CA SER A 400 10.53 -8.33 9.69
C SER A 400 10.24 -9.36 10.79
N PHE A 401 9.34 -9.06 11.73
CA PHE A 401 8.85 -10.01 12.74
C PHE A 401 8.22 -11.25 12.07
N ASN A 402 7.32 -11.01 11.12
CA ASN A 402 6.61 -12.06 10.42
C ASN A 402 7.52 -12.88 9.49
N GLN A 403 8.49 -12.22 8.88
CA GLN A 403 9.54 -12.85 8.09
C GLN A 403 10.43 -13.76 8.94
N PHE A 404 10.74 -13.35 10.18
CA PHE A 404 11.51 -14.15 11.11
C PHE A 404 10.78 -15.45 11.46
N PHE A 405 9.57 -15.36 12.00
CA PHE A 405 8.80 -16.56 12.37
C PHE A 405 8.40 -17.40 11.16
N GLY A 406 8.11 -16.77 10.01
CA GLY A 406 7.85 -17.48 8.76
C GLY A 406 9.07 -18.22 8.22
N TYR A 407 10.27 -17.66 8.41
CA TYR A 407 11.53 -18.33 8.07
C TYR A 407 11.85 -19.49 9.00
N LEU A 408 11.49 -19.42 10.28
CA LEU A 408 11.62 -20.54 11.21
C LEU A 408 10.58 -21.64 10.95
N GLY A 409 9.40 -21.25 10.50
CA GLY A 409 8.23 -22.11 10.30
C GLY A 409 8.27 -23.06 9.10
N PHE A 410 7.09 -23.61 8.77
CA PHE A 410 6.93 -24.59 7.70
C PHE A 410 7.01 -23.99 6.30
N PHE A 411 6.82 -22.67 6.17
CA PHE A 411 6.61 -22.02 4.90
C PHE A 411 7.86 -22.05 4.00
N LYS A 412 7.68 -22.54 2.78
CA LYS A 412 8.66 -22.48 1.69
C LYS A 412 7.96 -22.62 0.34
N LEU A 413 8.65 -22.23 -0.72
CA LEU A 413 8.26 -22.58 -2.08
C LEU A 413 8.93 -23.89 -2.46
N LYS A 414 8.18 -24.85 -2.97
CA LYS A 414 8.70 -26.14 -3.42
C LYS A 414 8.42 -26.32 -4.90
N VAL A 415 9.33 -26.95 -5.64
CA VAL A 415 9.06 -27.35 -7.03
C VAL A 415 8.61 -28.80 -7.11
N LYS A 416 7.77 -29.11 -8.10
CA LYS A 416 7.34 -30.49 -8.38
C LYS A 416 8.48 -31.29 -9.01
N ASP A 417 9.17 -30.69 -9.97
CA ASP A 417 10.33 -31.28 -10.65
C ASP A 417 11.49 -30.27 -10.81
N PRO A 418 12.64 -30.46 -10.13
CA PRO A 418 13.83 -29.63 -10.32
C PRO A 418 14.41 -29.64 -11.73
N GLN A 419 14.30 -30.75 -12.48
CA GLN A 419 14.85 -30.87 -13.83
C GLN A 419 14.13 -29.96 -14.82
N LEU A 420 12.82 -29.79 -14.63
CA LEU A 420 12.05 -28.85 -15.41
C LEU A 420 12.50 -27.40 -15.19
N CYS A 421 12.94 -27.03 -13.98
CA CYS A 421 13.53 -25.71 -13.71
C CYS A 421 14.89 -25.50 -14.39
N LEU A 422 15.67 -26.58 -14.56
CA LEU A 422 16.94 -26.55 -15.27
C LEU A 422 16.72 -26.32 -16.78
N LYS A 423 15.72 -26.99 -17.36
CA LYS A 423 15.35 -26.87 -18.78
C LYS A 423 14.59 -25.58 -19.12
N CYS A 424 14.02 -24.90 -18.12
CA CYS A 424 13.24 -23.67 -18.33
C CYS A 424 14.11 -22.54 -18.92
N LYS A 425 13.76 -22.07 -20.11
CA LYS A 425 14.50 -21.00 -20.79
C LYS A 425 14.20 -19.60 -20.22
N THR A 426 13.00 -19.42 -19.66
CA THR A 426 12.58 -18.12 -19.11
C THR A 426 12.91 -17.98 -17.63
N VAL A 427 12.87 -16.74 -17.13
CA VAL A 427 13.10 -16.38 -15.72
C VAL A 427 11.89 -15.63 -15.14
N ASP A 428 10.70 -15.97 -15.63
CA ASP A 428 9.45 -15.26 -15.32
C ASP A 428 9.16 -15.24 -13.82
N CYS A 429 9.41 -16.35 -13.12
CA CYS A 429 9.26 -16.44 -11.67
C CYS A 429 10.12 -15.43 -10.90
N ALA A 430 11.39 -15.27 -11.30
CA ALA A 430 12.30 -14.30 -10.72
C ALA A 430 11.90 -12.88 -11.08
N LEU A 431 11.45 -12.63 -12.32
CA LEU A 431 10.98 -11.33 -12.80
C LEU A 431 9.69 -10.87 -12.10
N ALA A 432 8.80 -11.80 -11.83
CA ALA A 432 7.51 -11.56 -11.19
C ALA A 432 7.64 -11.24 -9.69
N CYS A 433 8.72 -11.65 -9.02
CA CYS A 433 8.90 -11.44 -7.59
C CYS A 433 8.99 -9.95 -7.22
N PRO A 434 8.05 -9.42 -6.42
CA PRO A 434 7.98 -7.99 -6.12
C PRO A 434 9.01 -7.52 -5.09
N VAL A 435 9.68 -8.45 -4.39
CA VAL A 435 10.79 -8.19 -3.45
C VAL A 435 12.16 -8.57 -4.03
N GLY A 436 12.24 -8.91 -5.33
CA GLY A 436 13.53 -9.07 -6.02
C GLY A 436 14.32 -10.34 -5.69
N LEU A 437 13.67 -11.44 -5.32
CA LEU A 437 14.32 -12.72 -5.01
C LEU A 437 14.76 -13.48 -6.27
N THR A 438 15.78 -12.98 -6.95
CA THR A 438 16.24 -13.50 -8.25
C THR A 438 16.95 -14.86 -8.17
N ASP A 439 17.52 -15.18 -7.00
CA ASP A 439 18.23 -16.43 -6.73
C ASP A 439 17.31 -17.64 -6.44
N MET A 440 15.99 -17.44 -6.44
CA MET A 440 15.02 -18.52 -6.24
C MET A 440 15.19 -19.67 -7.23
N ARG A 441 15.51 -19.35 -8.50
CA ARG A 441 15.72 -20.35 -9.55
C ARG A 441 16.87 -21.28 -9.21
N ALA A 442 18.00 -20.72 -8.75
CA ALA A 442 19.16 -21.50 -8.37
C ALA A 442 18.84 -22.42 -7.18
N SER A 443 18.03 -21.94 -6.22
CA SER A 443 17.58 -22.76 -5.09
C SER A 443 16.67 -23.90 -5.52
N PHE A 444 15.73 -23.66 -6.44
CA PHE A 444 14.86 -24.71 -6.97
C PHE A 444 15.64 -25.81 -7.69
N ILE A 445 16.64 -25.45 -8.49
CA ILE A 445 17.48 -26.43 -9.20
C ILE A 445 18.32 -27.25 -8.21
N LYS A 446 18.94 -26.59 -7.22
CA LYS A 446 19.86 -27.26 -6.29
C LYS A 446 19.18 -28.06 -5.19
N LYS A 447 18.07 -27.54 -4.64
CA LYS A 447 17.43 -28.07 -3.42
C LYS A 447 16.02 -28.58 -3.64
N GLY A 448 15.41 -28.30 -4.80
CA GLY A 448 13.97 -28.53 -5.01
C GLY A 448 13.06 -27.60 -4.22
N GLU A 449 13.61 -26.64 -3.47
CA GLU A 449 12.87 -25.70 -2.65
C GLU A 449 13.59 -24.35 -2.50
N PHE A 450 12.82 -23.33 -2.13
CA PHE A 450 13.28 -21.99 -1.83
C PHE A 450 12.65 -21.49 -0.54
N LYS A 451 13.50 -21.15 0.42
CA LYS A 451 13.14 -20.56 1.71
C LYS A 451 14.03 -19.35 1.92
N SER A 452 13.43 -18.20 2.18
CA SER A 452 14.15 -16.94 2.37
C SER A 452 13.41 -16.09 3.38
N PHE A 453 14.17 -15.46 4.29
CA PHE A 453 13.67 -14.46 5.22
C PHE A 453 12.93 -13.34 4.49
N ARG A 454 13.43 -12.91 3.34
CA ARG A 454 12.83 -11.83 2.54
C ARG A 454 11.61 -12.25 1.73
N CYS A 455 11.25 -13.53 1.70
CA CYS A 455 10.04 -13.98 1.02
C CYS A 455 8.80 -13.42 1.75
N ILE A 456 7.86 -12.85 1.01
CA ILE A 456 6.60 -12.30 1.54
C ILE A 456 5.36 -13.13 1.17
N GLY A 457 5.56 -14.25 0.47
CA GLY A 457 4.51 -15.21 0.18
C GLY A 457 3.39 -14.74 -0.77
N VAL A 458 3.58 -13.65 -1.52
CA VAL A 458 2.58 -13.08 -2.46
C VAL A 458 2.13 -14.07 -3.55
N GLY A 459 3.01 -14.95 -4.00
CA GLY A 459 2.66 -15.97 -5.00
C GLY A 459 2.79 -15.56 -6.46
N ASP A 460 3.27 -14.37 -6.78
CA ASP A 460 3.45 -13.95 -8.19
C ASP A 460 4.42 -14.87 -8.95
N CYS A 461 5.40 -15.46 -8.26
CA CYS A 461 6.30 -16.45 -8.86
C CYS A 461 5.60 -17.77 -9.21
N VAL A 462 4.59 -18.17 -8.42
CA VAL A 462 3.74 -19.34 -8.69
C VAL A 462 2.85 -19.05 -9.90
N GLU A 463 2.25 -17.86 -9.94
CA GLU A 463 1.39 -17.40 -11.04
C GLU A 463 2.16 -17.28 -12.36
N ALA A 464 3.39 -16.76 -12.32
CA ALA A 464 4.21 -16.52 -13.50
C ALA A 464 4.96 -17.76 -14.01
N CYS A 465 4.91 -18.91 -13.31
CA CYS A 465 5.61 -20.11 -13.74
C CYS A 465 4.93 -20.70 -15.00
N PRO A 466 5.60 -20.73 -16.18
CA PRO A 466 4.97 -21.19 -17.41
C PRO A 466 4.61 -22.69 -17.41
N HIS A 467 5.23 -23.46 -16.51
CA HIS A 467 5.06 -24.91 -16.39
C HIS A 467 4.31 -25.34 -15.14
N ASP A 468 3.73 -24.40 -14.37
CA ASP A 468 3.01 -24.71 -13.12
C ASP A 468 3.81 -25.59 -12.14
N ASN A 469 5.12 -25.35 -12.06
CA ASN A 469 6.05 -26.22 -11.35
C ASN A 469 6.27 -25.78 -9.89
N ILE A 470 6.00 -24.51 -9.55
CA ILE A 470 6.22 -23.95 -8.22
C ILE A 470 4.92 -24.07 -7.43
N GLN A 471 5.00 -24.53 -6.17
CA GLN A 471 3.86 -24.63 -5.26
C GLN A 471 4.22 -24.12 -3.87
N PHE A 472 3.19 -23.68 -3.14
CA PHE A 472 3.33 -23.35 -1.73
C PHE A 472 3.45 -24.62 -0.89
N TYR A 473 4.40 -24.61 0.04
CA TYR A 473 4.54 -25.62 1.07
C TYR A 473 4.42 -24.93 2.42
N ASP A 474 3.36 -25.26 3.17
CA ASP A 474 3.06 -24.70 4.49
C ASP A 474 2.54 -25.82 5.42
N VAL A 475 2.02 -25.47 6.59
CA VAL A 475 1.48 -26.43 7.56
C VAL A 475 0.44 -27.38 6.95
N ARG A 476 -0.36 -26.94 5.97
CA ARG A 476 -1.39 -27.78 5.32
C ARG A 476 -0.73 -28.89 4.53
N SER A 477 0.34 -28.55 3.80
CA SER A 477 1.13 -29.51 3.03
C SER A 477 1.87 -30.49 3.95
N TYR A 478 2.37 -30.02 5.09
CA TYR A 478 2.99 -30.86 6.11
C TYR A 478 2.00 -31.88 6.70
N ILE A 479 0.82 -31.42 7.15
CA ILE A 479 -0.24 -32.28 7.71
C ILE A 479 -0.70 -33.32 6.69
N LYS A 480 -0.98 -32.90 5.45
CA LYS A 480 -1.37 -33.83 4.36
C LYS A 480 -0.32 -34.91 4.12
N GLY A 481 0.97 -34.54 4.17
CA GLY A 481 2.07 -35.49 4.04
C GLY A 481 2.10 -36.52 5.18
N LYS A 482 1.87 -36.08 6.42
CA LYS A 482 1.82 -36.96 7.60
C LYS A 482 0.64 -37.92 7.55
N ILE A 483 -0.56 -37.44 7.21
CA ILE A 483 -1.76 -38.29 7.07
C ILE A 483 -1.52 -39.36 6.01
N LYS A 484 -0.97 -39.00 4.84
CA LYS A 484 -0.67 -39.97 3.77
C LYS A 484 0.37 -41.02 4.20
N SER A 485 1.35 -40.63 5.01
CA SER A 485 2.34 -41.59 5.53
C SER A 485 1.78 -42.55 6.58
N LEU A 486 0.72 -42.13 7.29
CA LEU A 486 0.02 -42.96 8.27
C LEU A 486 -0.97 -43.91 7.62
N SER A 487 -1.58 -43.55 6.48
CA SER A 487 -2.48 -44.44 5.73
C SER A 487 -1.74 -45.51 4.90
N LEU A 488 -0.41 -45.39 4.78
CA LEU A 488 0.45 -46.34 4.05
C LEU A 488 1.22 -47.27 5.01
N LYS A 489 1.11 -47.04 6.32
CA LYS A 489 1.51 -47.97 7.37
C LYS A 489 0.26 -48.67 7.88
#